data_AF-A0A933EE47-F1
#
_entry.id   AF-A0A933EE47-F1
#
_cell.length_a   1.000
_cell.length_b   1.000
_cell.length_c   1.000
_cell.angle_alpha   90.00
_cell.angle_beta   90.00
_cell.angle_gamma   90.00
#
_symmetry.space_group_name_H-M   'P 1'
#
loop_
_entity.id
_entity.type
_entity.pdbx_description
1 polymer ?
#
loop_
_entity_poly.entity_id
_entity_poly.type
_entity_poly.pdbx_seq_one_letter_code
_entity_poly.pdbx_strand_id
1 'polypeptide(L)'
;MAQVFGWLGFSLFLIFYAPQTIKMLKTRDVRGLSVSAWVILWLGLFSYLVYSIALRNVVFTAGNAIGLAQASLQLVLILRYRNRRALRTDDVSE
;
A
#
# COMPACT_ATOMS: atom_id res chain seq x y z
N MET A 1 8.47 -22.73 18.06
CA MET A 1 9.33 -21.73 17.38
C MET A 1 8.62 -21.03 16.22
N ALA A 2 7.99 -21.75 15.28
CA ALA A 2 7.30 -21.14 14.13
C ALA A 2 6.21 -20.10 14.49
N GLN A 3 5.49 -20.28 15.60
CA GLN A 3 4.45 -19.36 16.04
C GLN A 3 4.98 -17.96 16.40
N VAL A 4 6.19 -17.86 16.97
CA VAL A 4 6.80 -16.57 17.34
C VAL A 4 7.13 -15.76 16.08
N PHE A 5 7.74 -16.40 15.09
CA PHE A 5 8.02 -15.77 13.80
C PHE A 5 6.73 -15.40 13.04
N GLY A 6 5.67 -16.19 13.18
CA GLY A 6 4.35 -15.88 12.61
C GLY A 6 3.76 -14.59 13.17
N TRP A 7 3.69 -14.46 14.50
CA TRP A 7 3.16 -13.26 15.16
C TRP A 7 4.05 -12.03 14.95
N LEU A 8 5.37 -12.21 14.97
CA LEU A 8 6.32 -11.12 14.68
C LEU A 8 6.17 -10.63 13.24
N GLY A 9 6.13 -11.55 12.28
CA GLY A 9 5.92 -11.23 10.87
C GLY A 9 4.61 -10.50 10.64
N PHE A 10 3.52 -10.97 11.23
CA PHE A 10 2.21 -10.33 11.15
C PHE A 10 2.23 -8.89 11.69
N SER A 11 2.85 -8.69 12.85
CA SER A 11 2.94 -7.37 13.51
C SER A 11 3.78 -6.39 12.70
N LEU A 12 4.93 -6.85 12.18
CA LEU A 12 5.78 -6.04 11.31
C LEU A 12 5.04 -5.66 10.02
N PHE A 13 4.28 -6.58 9.43
CA PHE A 13 3.52 -6.32 8.21
C PHE A 13 2.41 -5.29 8.42
N LEU A 14 1.68 -5.37 9.54
CA LEU A 14 0.67 -4.38 9.94
C LEU A 14 1.25 -2.97 10.03
N ILE A 15 2.43 -2.83 10.64
CA ILE A 15 3.02 -1.53 10.94
C ILE A 15 3.87 -1.01 9.76
N PHE A 16 4.33 -1.87 8.85
CA PHE A 16 5.24 -1.51 7.74
C PHE A 16 4.77 -0.28 6.94
N TYR A 17 3.50 -0.24 6.56
CA TYR A 17 2.95 0.87 5.77
C TYR A 17 2.66 2.11 6.62
N ALA A 18 2.53 1.99 7.94
CA ALA A 18 2.16 3.08 8.83
C ALA A 18 3.13 4.29 8.78
N PRO A 19 4.46 4.14 8.94
CA PRO A 19 5.38 5.28 8.91
C PRO A 19 5.35 5.99 7.55
N GLN A 20 5.22 5.23 6.46
CA GLN A 20 5.13 5.79 5.11
C GLN A 20 3.81 6.54 4.89
N THR A 21 2.69 5.99 5.33
CA THR A 21 1.37 6.65 5.27
C THR A 21 1.38 7.94 6.08
N ILE A 22 1.89 7.92 7.32
CA ILE A 22 1.99 9.09 8.18
C ILE A 22 2.86 10.18 7.52
N LYS A 23 4.01 9.79 6.95
CA LYS A 23 4.89 10.71 6.23
C LYS A 23 4.14 11.38 5.07
N MET A 24 3.45 10.61 4.24
CA MET A 24 2.68 11.14 3.10
C MET A 24 1.56 12.07 3.54
N LEU A 25 0.82 11.73 4.59
CA LEU A 25 -0.25 12.58 5.13
C LEU A 25 0.29 13.90 5.67
N LYS A 26 1.46 13.88 6.33
CA LYS A 26 2.08 15.06 6.95
C LYS A 26 2.75 15.97 5.92
N THR A 27 3.56 15.41 5.02
CA THR A 27 4.35 16.21 4.06
C THR A 27 3.59 16.52 2.78
N ARG A 28 2.56 15.71 2.44
CA ARG A 28 1.87 15.72 1.15
C ARG A 28 2.83 15.62 -0.05
N ASP A 29 4.04 15.09 0.17
CA ASP A 29 5.07 14.95 -0.86
C ASP A 29 5.19 13.49 -1.30
N VAL A 30 4.96 13.28 -2.60
CA VAL A 30 4.97 11.97 -3.27
C VAL A 30 5.92 11.93 -4.48
N ARG A 31 6.85 12.88 -4.58
CA ARG A 31 7.75 13.05 -5.74
C ARG A 31 8.66 11.85 -5.98
N GLY A 32 9.12 11.19 -4.92
CA GLY A 32 10.00 10.01 -5.02
C GLY A 32 9.27 8.67 -5.20
N LEU A 33 7.93 8.67 -5.24
CA LEU A 33 7.16 7.43 -5.27
C LEU A 33 6.70 7.12 -6.70
N SER A 34 7.04 5.92 -7.20
CA SER A 34 6.60 5.46 -8.51
C SER A 34 5.19 4.88 -8.44
N VAL A 35 4.23 5.48 -9.16
CA VAL A 35 2.86 4.95 -9.25
C VAL A 35 2.85 3.55 -9.85
N SER A 36 3.66 3.29 -10.88
CA SER A 36 3.72 1.97 -11.52
C SER A 36 4.20 0.89 -10.56
N ALA A 37 5.19 1.19 -9.71
CA ALA A 37 5.66 0.24 -8.70
C ALA A 37 4.54 -0.14 -7.72
N TRP A 38 3.76 0.83 -7.25
CA TRP A 38 2.63 0.58 -6.36
C TRP A 38 1.48 -0.17 -7.04
N VAL A 39 1.23 0.08 -8.33
CA VAL A 39 0.26 -0.70 -9.12
C VAL A 39 0.70 -2.16 -9.27
N ILE A 40 1.98 -2.41 -9.59
CA ILE A 40 2.52 -3.77 -9.69
C ILE A 40 2.41 -4.50 -8.35
N LEU A 41 2.77 -3.84 -7.25
CA LEU A 41 2.60 -4.39 -5.89
C LEU A 41 1.14 -4.73 -5.60
N TRP A 42 0.22 -3.82 -5.92
CA TRP A 42 -1.22 -4.03 -5.73
C TRP A 42 -1.73 -5.23 -6.52
N LEU A 43 -1.36 -5.37 -7.79
CA LEU A 43 -1.72 -6.52 -8.63
C LEU A 43 -1.13 -7.83 -8.11
N GLY A 44 0.11 -7.80 -7.60
CA GLY A 44 0.74 -8.95 -6.96
C GLY A 44 -0.02 -9.41 -5.72
N LEU A 45 -0.36 -8.48 -4.82
CA LEU A 45 -1.15 -8.76 -3.61
C LEU A 45 -2.55 -9.27 -3.95
N PHE A 46 -3.19 -8.68 -4.97
CA PHE A 46 -4.50 -9.14 -5.45
C PHE A 46 -4.42 -10.58 -5.99
N SER A 47 -3.40 -10.89 -6.79
CA SER A 47 -3.17 -12.23 -7.32
C SER A 47 -2.95 -13.24 -6.19
N TYR A 48 -2.14 -12.88 -5.19
CA TYR A 48 -1.92 -13.74 -4.02
C TYR A 48 -3.17 -13.93 -3.17
N LEU A 49 -4.01 -12.90 -3.05
CA LEU A 49 -5.29 -13.01 -2.34
C LEU A 49 -6.23 -14.01 -3.04
N VAL A 50 -6.34 -13.94 -4.36
CA VAL A 50 -7.13 -14.91 -5.14
C VAL A 50 -6.57 -16.32 -4.96
N TYR A 51 -5.24 -16.47 -5.04
CA TYR A 51 -4.56 -17.75 -4.84
C TYR A 51 -4.77 -18.32 -3.42
N SER A 52 -4.71 -17.49 -2.38
CA SER A 52 -4.89 -17.93 -0.99
C SER A 52 -6.31 -18.39 -0.69
N ILE A 53 -7.31 -17.74 -1.30
CA ILE A 53 -8.71 -18.16 -1.23
C ILE A 53 -8.89 -19.53 -1.87
N ALA A 54 -8.27 -19.77 -3.03
CA ALA A 54 -8.30 -21.07 -3.70
C ALA A 54 -7.69 -22.19 -2.83
N LEU A 55 -6.65 -21.88 -2.06
CA LEU A 55 -6.04 -22.81 -1.10
C LEU A 55 -6.83 -22.98 0.21
N ARG A 56 -7.94 -22.25 0.41
CA ARG A 56 -8.71 -22.19 1.67
C ARG A 56 -7.84 -21.88 2.90
N ASN A 57 -6.74 -21.15 2.71
CA ASN A 57 -5.85 -20.77 3.81
C ASN A 57 -6.29 -19.42 4.39
N VAL A 58 -6.98 -19.47 5.53
CA VAL A 58 -7.57 -18.28 6.17
C VAL A 58 -6.51 -17.26 6.58
N VAL A 59 -5.39 -17.71 7.15
CA VAL A 59 -4.30 -16.82 7.62
C VAL A 59 -3.65 -16.11 6.44
N PHE A 60 -3.33 -16.85 5.39
CA PHE A 60 -2.71 -16.28 4.18
C PHE A 60 -3.67 -15.33 3.45
N THR A 61 -4.96 -15.64 3.45
CA THR A 61 -6.02 -14.78 2.91
C THR A 61 -6.14 -13.48 3.68
N ALA A 62 -6.21 -13.54 5.02
CA ALA A 62 -6.28 -12.34 5.85
C ALA A 62 -5.04 -11.44 5.67
N GLY A 63 -3.84 -12.03 5.60
CA GLY A 63 -2.60 -11.28 5.38
C GLY A 63 -2.58 -10.54 4.04
N ASN A 64 -2.92 -11.22 2.95
CA ASN A 64 -2.97 -10.59 1.63
C ASN A 64 -4.10 -9.55 1.51
N ALA A 65 -5.24 -9.77 2.18
CA ALA A 65 -6.34 -8.80 2.20
C ALA A 65 -5.94 -7.50 2.91
N ILE A 66 -5.29 -7.61 4.08
CA ILE A 66 -4.77 -6.44 4.81
C ILE A 66 -3.70 -5.73 3.98
N GLY A 67 -2.76 -6.48 3.39
CA GLY A 67 -1.73 -5.92 2.52
C GLY A 67 -2.31 -5.18 1.33
N LEU A 68 -3.31 -5.76 0.66
CA LEU A 68 -3.99 -5.13 -0.47
C LEU A 68 -4.71 -3.86 -0.06
N ALA A 69 -5.36 -3.83 1.11
CA ALA A 69 -6.00 -2.63 1.65
C ALA A 69 -4.98 -1.52 1.92
N GLN A 70 -3.83 -1.84 2.51
CA GLN A 70 -2.76 -0.88 2.76
C GLN A 70 -2.13 -0.36 1.46
N ALA A 71 -1.88 -1.24 0.48
CA ALA A 71 -1.39 -0.85 -0.83
C ALA A 71 -2.39 0.04 -1.59
N SER A 72 -3.69 -0.24 -1.48
CA SER A 72 -4.76 0.59 -2.04
C SER A 72 -4.75 1.99 -1.44
N LEU A 73 -4.66 2.11 -0.11
CA LEU A 73 -4.59 3.39 0.58
C LEU A 73 -3.39 4.22 0.10
N GLN A 74 -2.22 3.58 0.00
CA GLN A 74 -1.00 4.24 -0.48
C GLN A 74 -1.15 4.72 -1.92
N LEU A 75 -1.66 3.87 -2.82
CA LEU A 75 -1.88 4.22 -4.22
C LEU A 75 -2.84 5.41 -4.36
N VAL A 76 -3.95 5.42 -3.61
CA VAL A 76 -4.92 6.53 -3.58
C VAL A 76 -4.26 7.83 -3.11
N LEU A 77 -3.44 7.78 -2.05
CA LEU A 77 -2.75 8.98 -1.55
C LEU A 77 -1.72 9.51 -2.56
N ILE A 78 -0.97 8.62 -3.22
CA ILE A 78 -0.02 9.01 -4.28
C ILE A 78 -0.76 9.71 -5.42
N LEU A 79 -1.84 9.12 -5.93
CA LEU A 79 -2.63 9.69 -7.03
C LEU A 79 -3.24 11.04 -6.64
N ARG A 80 -3.85 11.13 -5.45
CA ARG A 80 -4.51 12.35 -4.96
C ARG A 80 -3.52 13.51 -4.82
N TYR A 81 -2.36 13.29 -4.21
CA TYR A 81 -1.38 14.37 -4.01
C TYR A 81 -0.63 14.73 -5.29
N ARG A 82 -0.44 13.77 -6.21
CA ARG A 82 0.09 14.06 -7.54
C ARG A 82 -0.86 14.93 -8.34
N ASN A 83 -2.16 14.61 -8.36
CA ASN A 83 -3.16 15.38 -9.10
C ASN A 83 -3.33 16.81 -8.56
N ARG A 84 -3.39 16.97 -7.22
CA ARG A 84 -3.45 18.32 -6.60
C ARG A 84 -2.25 19.19 -6.94
N ARG A 85 -1.08 18.59 -7.13
CA ARG A 85 0.12 19.32 -7.53
C ARG A 85 0.05 19.75 -8.99
N ALA A 86 -0.40 18.87 -9.89
CA ALA A 86 -0.57 19.21 -11.31
C ALA A 86 -1.49 20.44 -11.48
N LEU A 87 -2.67 20.41 -10.84
CA LEU A 87 -3.62 21.54 -10.85
C LEU A 87 -3.02 22.86 -10.33
N ARG A 88 -2.16 22.80 -9.31
CA ARG A 88 -1.49 23.99 -8.77
C ARG A 88 -0.39 24.52 -9.69
N THR A 89 0.20 23.68 -10.54
CA THR A 89 1.20 24.13 -11.52
C THR A 89 0.52 24.84 -12.68
N ASP A 90 -0.64 24.37 -13.12
CA ASP A 90 -1.39 24.98 -14.22
C ASP A 90 -1.88 26.40 -13.86
N ASP A 91 -2.39 26.61 -12.63
CA ASP A 91 -2.87 27.91 -12.11
C ASP A 91 -1.76 28.99 -11.96
N VAL A 92 -0.48 28.59 -11.88
CA VAL A 92 0.65 29.54 -11.80
C VAL A 92 1.18 29.91 -13.19
N SER A 93 0.81 29.17 -14.23
CA SER A 93 1.26 29.40 -15.61
C SER A 93 0.28 30.22 -16.47
N GLU A 94 -0.93 30.51 -15.98
CA GLU A 94 -1.88 31.48 -16.56
C GLU A 94 -1.66 32.89 -16.00
#